data_AF-A0A4Y2J4E5-F1
#
_entry.id   AF-A0A4Y2J4E5-F1
#
_cell.length_a   1.000
_cell.length_b   1.000
_cell.length_c   1.000
_cell.angle_alpha   90.00
_cell.angle_beta   90.00
_cell.angle_gamma   90.00
#
_symmetry.space_group_name_H-M   'P 1'
#
loop_
_entity.id
_entity.type
_entity.pdbx_description
1 polymer ?
#
loop_
_entity_poly.entity_id
_entity_poly.type
_entity_poly.pdbx_seq_one_letter_code
_entity_poly.pdbx_strand_id
1 'polypeptide(L)'
;MYPAYHKIKAAKQLCYPSDVNVTETFAEIKLQSLMDHTIMRLCKVQDVLKSTRDLRTLDIIVKWDCDGTGRSRYKQKFSSENYSDESLFSISMVPFQIYSVNDQKIKKIVW
;
A
#
# COMPACT_ATOMS: atom_id res chain seq x y z
N MET A 1 -0.28 -17.86 -24.52
CA MET A 1 -1.65 -18.05 -24.02
C MET A 1 -1.78 -17.41 -22.64
N TYR A 2 -2.87 -16.70 -22.35
CA TYR A 2 -3.07 -16.03 -21.05
C TYR A 2 -3.79 -16.94 -20.04
N PRO A 3 -3.56 -16.77 -18.72
CA PRO A 3 -4.28 -17.53 -17.71
C PRO A 3 -5.77 -17.19 -17.68
N ALA A 4 -6.60 -18.16 -17.31
CA ALA A 4 -8.03 -17.95 -17.08
C ALA A 4 -8.29 -16.94 -15.96
N TYR A 5 -9.41 -16.24 -16.04
CA TYR A 5 -9.76 -15.14 -15.13
C TYR A 5 -9.74 -15.54 -13.64
N HIS A 6 -10.14 -16.76 -13.29
CA HIS A 6 -10.13 -17.23 -11.91
C HIS A 6 -8.71 -17.21 -11.29
N LYS A 7 -7.67 -17.48 -12.08
CA LYS A 7 -6.27 -17.39 -11.62
C LYS A 7 -5.87 -15.94 -11.37
N ILE A 8 -6.30 -15.02 -12.23
CA ILE A 8 -6.06 -13.58 -12.06
C ILE A 8 -6.78 -13.07 -10.81
N LYS A 9 -8.03 -13.48 -10.59
CA LYS A 9 -8.81 -13.12 -9.39
C LYS A 9 -8.11 -13.59 -8.12
N ALA A 10 -7.66 -14.85 -8.08
CA ALA A 10 -6.90 -15.38 -6.95
C ALA A 10 -5.61 -14.59 -6.69
N ALA A 11 -4.86 -14.24 -7.75
CA ALA A 11 -3.66 -13.42 -7.62
C ALA A 11 -3.95 -11.99 -7.10
N LYS A 12 -5.05 -11.37 -7.55
CA LYS A 12 -5.50 -10.05 -7.05
C LYS A 12 -5.86 -10.09 -5.56
N GLN A 13 -6.52 -11.15 -5.10
CA GLN A 13 -6.89 -11.31 -3.69
C GLN A 13 -5.67 -11.31 -2.76
N LEU A 14 -4.55 -11.89 -3.19
CA LEU A 14 -3.28 -11.84 -2.44
C LEU A 14 -2.66 -10.43 -2.36
N CYS A 15 -3.19 -9.46 -3.13
CA CYS A 15 -2.74 -8.07 -3.15
C CYS A 15 -3.63 -7.14 -2.32
N TYR A 16 -4.78 -7.60 -1.82
CA TYR A 16 -5.65 -6.76 -1.02
C TYR A 16 -5.20 -6.75 0.44
N PRO A 17 -4.98 -5.56 1.03
CA PRO A 17 -4.68 -5.46 2.45
C PRO A 17 -5.93 -5.77 3.29
N SER A 18 -5.73 -6.13 4.56
CA SER A 18 -6.80 -6.28 5.54
C SER A 18 -7.29 -4.92 6.05
N ASP A 19 -8.48 -4.90 6.66
CA ASP A 19 -9.04 -3.73 7.36
C ASP A 19 -9.30 -2.50 6.48
N VAL A 20 -9.70 -2.71 5.22
CA VAL A 20 -10.20 -1.65 4.34
C VAL A 20 -11.63 -1.32 4.73
N ASN A 21 -11.88 -0.06 5.08
CA ASN A 21 -13.22 0.46 5.31
C ASN A 21 -13.65 1.25 4.07
N VAL A 22 -14.83 0.92 3.51
CA VAL A 22 -15.37 1.60 2.32
C VAL A 22 -16.80 2.02 2.63
N THR A 23 -17.07 3.31 2.44
CA THR A 23 -18.39 3.91 2.52
C THR A 23 -18.76 4.52 1.16
N GLU A 24 -19.92 5.13 1.07
CA GLU A 24 -20.31 5.87 -0.13
C GLU A 24 -19.46 7.14 -0.37
N THR A 25 -18.83 7.70 0.66
CA THR A 25 -18.11 8.98 0.59
C THR A 25 -16.61 8.87 0.72
N PHE A 26 -16.09 7.80 1.34
CA PHE A 26 -14.66 7.63 1.50
C PHE A 26 -14.26 6.15 1.54
N ALA A 27 -12.98 5.91 1.31
CA ALA A 27 -12.33 4.65 1.57
C ALA A 27 -11.05 4.92 2.36
N GLU A 28 -10.83 4.14 3.42
CA GLU A 28 -9.67 4.31 4.28
C GLU A 28 -9.10 2.96 4.71
N ILE A 29 -7.85 2.99 5.15
CA ILE A 29 -7.14 1.85 5.70
C ILE A 29 -6.24 2.33 6.85
N LYS A 30 -6.10 1.50 7.88
CA LYS A 30 -5.12 1.74 8.95
C LYS A 30 -3.70 1.75 8.37
N LEU A 31 -2.92 2.79 8.67
CA LEU A 31 -1.54 2.94 8.19
C LEU A 31 -0.69 1.70 8.50
N GLN A 32 -0.82 1.13 9.70
CA GLN A 32 -0.07 -0.09 10.08
C GLN A 32 -0.42 -1.28 9.18
N SER A 33 -1.71 -1.52 8.89
CA SER A 33 -2.15 -2.60 8.00
C SER A 33 -1.57 -2.42 6.58
N LEU A 34 -1.58 -1.18 6.07
CA LEU A 34 -0.99 -0.86 4.77
C LEU A 34 0.53 -1.09 4.75
N MET A 35 1.23 -0.69 5.81
CA MET A 35 2.67 -0.89 5.97
C MET A 35 3.05 -2.37 6.04
N ASP A 36 2.38 -3.14 6.90
CA ASP A 36 2.64 -4.57 7.08
C ASP A 36 2.41 -5.33 5.78
N HIS A 37 1.32 -5.04 5.08
CA HIS A 37 1.02 -5.66 3.79
C HIS A 37 2.05 -5.29 2.72
N THR A 38 2.46 -4.03 2.65
CA THR A 38 3.48 -3.55 1.70
C THR A 38 4.82 -4.23 1.95
N ILE A 39 5.27 -4.29 3.21
CA ILE A 39 6.52 -4.93 3.61
C ILE A 39 6.47 -6.44 3.32
N MET A 40 5.38 -7.13 3.68
CA MET A 40 5.20 -8.56 3.36
C MET A 40 5.35 -8.81 1.86
N ARG A 41 4.79 -7.93 1.01
CA ARG A 41 4.89 -8.05 -0.43
C ARG A 41 6.29 -7.78 -0.96
N LEU A 42 7.00 -6.79 -0.41
CA LEU A 42 8.41 -6.53 -0.74
C LEU A 42 9.29 -7.74 -0.38
N CYS A 43 9.13 -8.32 0.82
CA CYS A 43 9.87 -9.52 1.24
C CYS A 43 9.63 -10.74 0.34
N LYS A 44 8.42 -10.88 -0.24
CA LYS A 44 8.11 -11.98 -1.17
C LYS A 44 8.81 -11.82 -2.52
N VAL A 45 9.00 -10.59 -2.98
CA VAL A 45 9.56 -10.27 -4.31
C VAL A 45 11.08 -10.13 -4.26
N GLN A 46 11.64 -9.51 -3.22
CA GLN A 46 13.07 -9.21 -3.14
C GLN A 46 13.85 -10.39 -2.59
N ASP A 47 14.64 -11.04 -3.46
CA ASP A 47 15.45 -12.21 -3.06
C ASP A 47 16.56 -11.84 -2.07
N VAL A 48 17.06 -10.61 -2.10
CA VAL A 48 18.03 -10.08 -1.13
C VAL A 48 17.48 -10.15 0.30
N LEU A 49 16.18 -9.87 0.49
CA LEU A 49 15.53 -9.99 1.80
C LEU A 49 15.40 -11.44 2.26
N LYS A 50 15.33 -12.41 1.33
CA LYS A 50 15.25 -13.84 1.66
C LYS A 50 16.62 -14.45 1.99
N SER A 51 17.68 -13.95 1.37
CA SER A 51 19.04 -14.50 1.53
C SER A 51 19.79 -13.96 2.74
N THR A 52 19.38 -12.81 3.29
CA THR A 52 20.15 -12.16 4.35
C THR A 52 19.78 -12.71 5.73
N ARG A 53 20.56 -13.69 6.21
CA ARG A 53 20.35 -14.36 7.51
C ARG A 53 20.69 -13.50 8.74
N ASP A 54 21.42 -12.40 8.55
CA ASP A 54 21.96 -11.58 9.64
C ASP A 54 21.18 -10.29 9.95
N LEU A 55 20.00 -10.09 9.35
CA LEU A 55 19.20 -8.88 9.59
C LEU A 55 18.23 -9.10 10.76
N ARG A 56 18.67 -8.76 11.97
CA ARG A 56 17.80 -8.80 13.16
C ARG A 56 16.74 -7.70 13.12
N THR A 57 17.11 -6.54 12.58
CA THR A 57 16.25 -5.37 12.45
C THR A 57 16.47 -4.71 11.08
N LEU A 58 15.35 -4.27 10.50
CA LEU A 58 15.28 -3.54 9.24
C LEU A 58 14.53 -2.25 9.48
N ASP A 59 15.06 -1.16 8.96
CA ASP A 59 14.42 0.13 8.93
C ASP A 59 13.92 0.42 7.53
N ILE A 60 12.71 0.98 7.44
CA ILE A 60 12.11 1.39 6.18
C ILE A 60 11.86 2.90 6.18
N ILE A 61 12.30 3.54 5.10
CA ILE A 61 11.96 4.93 4.79
C ILE A 61 10.76 4.90 3.85
N VAL A 62 9.71 5.60 4.23
CA VAL A 62 8.53 5.80 3.41
C VAL A 62 8.33 7.29 3.16
N LYS A 63 7.86 7.63 1.97
CA LYS A 63 7.36 8.97 1.65
C LYS A 63 5.84 8.91 1.62
N TRP A 64 5.17 9.94 2.11
CA TRP A 64 3.73 10.09 1.98
C TRP A 64 3.39 11.50 1.49
N ASP A 65 2.24 11.63 0.85
CA ASP A 65 1.73 12.90 0.34
C ASP A 65 0.21 12.83 0.19
N CYS A 66 -0.42 13.97 -0.08
CA CYS A 66 -1.85 14.06 -0.38
C CYS A 66 -2.13 15.06 -1.50
N ASP A 67 -3.13 14.75 -2.32
CA ASP A 67 -3.54 15.62 -3.42
C ASP A 67 -5.06 15.60 -3.62
N GLY A 68 -5.59 16.65 -4.23
CA GLY A 68 -7.00 16.85 -4.53
C GLY A 68 -7.23 17.13 -6.01
N THR A 69 -8.27 16.51 -6.59
CA THR A 69 -8.60 16.71 -8.02
C THR A 69 -10.11 16.74 -8.24
N GLY A 70 -10.55 17.51 -9.26
CA GLY A 70 -11.94 17.54 -9.71
C GLY A 70 -12.27 16.35 -10.62
N ARG A 71 -13.51 15.85 -10.54
CA ARG A 71 -13.98 14.67 -11.27
C ARG A 71 -15.40 14.86 -11.80
N SER A 72 -15.75 14.07 -12.82
CA SER A 72 -17.12 14.01 -13.33
C SER A 72 -18.05 13.40 -12.28
N ARG A 73 -19.19 14.07 -12.03
CA ARG A 73 -20.21 13.59 -11.10
C ARG A 73 -20.98 12.41 -11.68
N TYR A 74 -21.18 11.37 -10.89
CA TYR A 74 -22.10 10.29 -11.21
C TYR A 74 -23.53 10.66 -10.79
N LYS A 75 -24.52 10.06 -11.46
CA LYS A 75 -25.95 10.24 -11.11
C LYS A 75 -26.40 9.31 -9.97
N GLN A 76 -25.47 8.80 -9.18
CA GLN A 76 -25.79 7.94 -8.05
C GLN A 76 -26.24 8.81 -6.86
N LYS A 77 -27.37 8.46 -6.25
CA LYS A 77 -27.87 9.18 -5.08
C LYS A 77 -27.11 8.75 -3.83
N PHE A 78 -26.60 9.72 -3.08
CA PHE A 78 -25.99 9.52 -1.76
C PHE A 78 -27.06 9.42 -0.66
N SER A 79 -26.70 8.87 0.50
CA SER A 79 -27.57 8.82 1.67
C SER A 79 -27.93 10.21 2.21
N SER A 80 -27.07 11.21 1.98
CA SER A 80 -27.26 12.61 2.36
C SER A 80 -27.08 13.54 1.17
N GLU A 81 -27.88 14.62 1.12
CA GLU A 81 -27.79 15.65 0.07
C GLU A 81 -26.55 16.53 0.18
N ASN A 82 -25.82 16.45 1.32
CA ASN A 82 -24.59 17.20 1.54
C ASN A 82 -23.35 16.55 0.91
N TYR A 83 -23.50 15.37 0.30
CA TYR A 83 -22.40 14.63 -0.30
C TYR A 83 -22.36 14.82 -1.83
N SER A 84 -21.13 14.85 -2.36
CA SER A 84 -20.84 15.01 -3.79
C SER A 84 -19.56 14.24 -4.13
N ASP A 85 -19.49 13.70 -5.34
CA ASP A 85 -18.31 13.06 -5.93
C ASP A 85 -17.58 13.94 -6.94
N GLU A 86 -17.90 15.24 -6.97
CA GLU A 86 -17.27 16.23 -7.84
C GLU A 86 -15.77 16.39 -7.57
N SER A 87 -15.30 16.07 -6.37
CA SER A 87 -13.89 16.12 -6.02
C SER A 87 -13.44 14.82 -5.36
N LEU A 88 -12.17 14.49 -5.58
CA LEU A 88 -11.48 13.40 -4.91
C LEU A 88 -10.28 13.98 -4.16
N PHE A 89 -10.18 13.67 -2.88
CA PHE A 89 -8.97 13.86 -2.09
C PHE A 89 -8.36 12.49 -1.79
N SER A 90 -7.05 12.35 -1.98
CA SER A 90 -6.35 11.09 -1.78
C SER A 90 -5.06 11.29 -1.00
N ILE A 91 -4.80 10.40 -0.06
CA ILE A 91 -3.52 10.28 0.65
C ILE A 91 -2.79 9.07 0.07
N SER A 92 -1.52 9.24 -0.26
CA SER A 92 -0.68 8.22 -0.87
C SER A 92 0.60 8.00 -0.07
N MET A 93 1.11 6.77 -0.09
CA MET A 93 2.36 6.38 0.54
C MET A 93 3.19 5.52 -0.41
N VAL A 94 4.49 5.76 -0.44
CA VAL A 94 5.44 5.03 -1.27
C VAL A 94 6.63 4.58 -0.41
N PRO A 95 6.91 3.27 -0.35
CA PRO A 95 8.15 2.79 0.25
C PRO A 95 9.34 3.25 -0.61
N PHE A 96 10.35 3.85 0.02
CA PHE A 96 11.47 4.48 -0.67
C PHE A 96 12.76 3.68 -0.51
N GLN A 97 13.04 3.18 0.71
CA GLN A 97 14.28 2.47 0.99
C GLN A 97 14.14 1.56 2.21
N ILE A 98 14.70 0.35 2.15
CA ILE A 98 14.91 -0.55 3.29
C ILE A 98 16.41 -0.67 3.55
N TYR A 99 16.81 -0.54 4.81
CA TYR A 99 18.21 -0.66 5.20
C TYR A 99 18.35 -1.35 6.55
N SER A 100 19.57 -1.80 6.82
CA SER A 100 19.98 -2.29 8.12
C SER A 100 21.18 -1.50 8.62
N VAL A 101 21.27 -1.37 9.93
CA VAL A 101 22.39 -0.73 10.62
C VAL A 101 23.07 -1.80 11.46
N ASN A 102 24.35 -2.04 11.21
CA ASN A 102 25.13 -2.98 12.01
C ASN A 102 25.59 -2.35 13.35
N ASP A 103 26.19 -3.15 14.22
CA ASP A 103 26.70 -2.69 15.53
C ASP A 103 27.74 -1.55 15.41
N GLN A 104 28.40 -1.43 14.25
CA GLN A 104 29.35 -0.36 13.93
C GLN A 104 28.67 0.90 13.37
N LYS A 105 27.33 0.98 13.41
CA LYS A 105 26.50 2.08 12.84
C LYS A 105 26.65 2.28 11.34
N ILE A 106 27.11 1.27 10.61
CA ILE A 106 27.24 1.31 9.15
C ILE A 106 25.90 0.93 8.53
N LYS A 107 25.37 1.83 7.69
CA LYS A 107 24.13 1.64 6.94
C LYS A 107 24.38 0.76 5.72
N LYS A 108 23.69 -0.37 5.64
CA LYS A 108 23.63 -1.24 4.47
C LYS A 108 22.25 -1.15 3.83
N ILE A 109 22.18 -0.70 2.59
CA ILE A 109 20.93 -0.63 1.82
C ILE A 109 20.59 -2.05 1.34
N VAL A 110 19.33 -2.43 1.50
CA VAL A 110 18.81 -3.76 1.17
C VAL A 110 17.81 -3.69 0.02
N TRP A 111 17.05 -2.60 -0.06
CA TRP A 111 16.14 -2.27 -1.14
C TRP A 111 15.98 -0.76 -1.26
#